data_AF-A0A964YNI8-F1
#
_entry.id   AF-A0A964YNI8-F1
#
_cell.length_a   1.000
_cell.length_b   1.000
_cell.length_c   1.000
_cell.angle_alpha   90.00
_cell.angle_beta   90.00
_cell.angle_gamma   90.00
#
_symmetry.space_group_name_H-M   'P 1'
#
loop_
_entity.id
_entity.type
_entity.pdbx_description
1 polymer ?
#
loop_
_entity_poly.entity_id
_entity_poly.type
_entity_poly.pdbx_seq_one_letter_code
_entity_poly.pdbx_strand_id
1 'polypeptide(L)'
;MRLDETRNTPRKRFKILVLSILALALFLIYGWSDPSTSHFFPKCPVKTLTHYDCPGCGSQRAIHALLNFEFREAFRQNALLVLALPYLALSIIFNVMKAPSEKMLRWRNVLFGHHATLIILGIVIAFAILRNVL
;
A
#
# COMPACT_ATOMS: atom_id res chain seq x y z
N MET A 1 -26.98 29.22 -2.55
CA MET A 1 -26.61 29.04 -1.12
C MET A 1 -26.47 27.54 -0.82
N ARG A 2 -25.30 26.95 -1.09
CA ARG A 2 -24.95 25.55 -0.73
C ARG A 2 -23.76 25.60 0.22
N LEU A 3 -24.04 25.87 1.49
CA LEU A 3 -23.10 25.62 2.57
C LEU A 3 -23.39 24.20 3.08
N ASP A 4 -22.99 23.16 2.33
CA ASP A 4 -22.70 21.86 2.95
C ASP A 4 -21.34 22.01 3.62
N GLU A 5 -21.42 22.72 4.73
CA GLU A 5 -20.38 23.01 5.67
C GLU A 5 -20.05 21.72 6.41
N THR A 6 -19.22 20.88 5.79
CA THR A 6 -18.30 19.93 6.44
C THR A 6 -18.69 19.48 7.85
N ARG A 7 -19.90 18.91 8.05
CA ARG A 7 -20.30 18.47 9.39
C ARG A 7 -19.50 17.24 9.74
N ASN A 8 -18.38 17.49 10.42
CA ASN A 8 -17.48 16.47 10.92
C ASN A 8 -18.18 15.77 12.09
N THR A 9 -19.04 14.80 11.76
CA THR A 9 -19.81 14.05 12.74
C THR A 9 -18.87 13.43 13.77
N PRO A 10 -19.29 13.26 15.03
CA PRO A 10 -18.46 12.63 16.06
C PRO A 10 -17.91 11.27 15.60
N ARG A 11 -18.68 10.54 14.79
CA ARG A 11 -18.24 9.29 14.12
C ARG A 11 -17.07 9.49 13.15
N LYS A 12 -17.06 10.56 12.34
CA LYS A 12 -15.98 10.85 11.40
C LYS A 12 -14.70 11.27 12.12
N ARG A 13 -14.81 12.09 13.16
CA ARG A 13 -13.68 12.45 14.04
C ARG A 13 -13.06 11.24 14.72
N PHE A 14 -13.91 10.37 15.28
CA PHE A 14 -13.46 9.13 15.91
C PHE A 14 -12.73 8.21 14.92
N LYS A 15 -13.27 8.02 13.71
CA LYS A 15 -12.60 7.23 12.66
C LYS A 15 -11.21 7.79 12.30
N ILE A 16 -11.11 9.11 12.11
CA ILE A 16 -9.82 9.75 11.79
C ILE A 16 -8.83 9.51 12.93
N LEU A 17 -9.24 9.74 14.18
CA LEU A 17 -8.39 9.53 15.35
C LEU A 17 -7.87 8.09 15.43
N VAL A 18 -8.76 7.10 15.29
CA VAL A 18 -8.39 5.68 15.33
C VAL A 18 -7.41 5.34 14.20
N LEU A 19 -7.66 5.81 12.97
CA LEU A 19 -6.76 5.58 11.84
C LEU A 19 -5.40 6.24 12.04
N SER A 20 -5.36 7.45 12.59
CA SER A 20 -4.12 8.16 12.89
C SER A 20 -3.29 7.44 13.96
N ILE A 21 -3.94 6.97 15.05
CA ILE A 21 -3.26 6.20 16.10
C ILE A 21 -2.71 4.89 15.53
N LEU A 22 -3.51 4.17 14.73
CA LEU A 22 -3.08 2.93 14.10
C LEU A 22 -1.90 3.16 13.15
N ALA A 23 -1.95 4.20 12.31
CA ALA A 23 -0.88 4.55 11.39
C ALA A 23 0.42 4.89 12.15
N LEU A 24 0.31 5.67 13.24
CA LEU A 24 1.45 5.99 14.09
C LEU A 24 2.04 4.72 14.73
N ALA A 25 1.21 3.86 15.31
CA ALA A 25 1.68 2.61 15.91
C ALA A 25 2.41 1.72 14.89
N LEU A 26 1.85 1.56 13.68
CA LEU A 26 2.51 0.81 12.59
C LEU A 26 3.84 1.46 12.18
N PHE A 27 3.88 2.79 12.08
CA PHE A 27 5.10 3.52 11.76
C PHE A 27 6.20 3.26 12.80
N LEU A 28 5.88 3.31 14.09
CA LEU A 28 6.86 3.07 15.15
C LEU A 28 7.32 1.61 15.19
N ILE A 29 6.39 0.65 15.07
CA ILE A 29 6.71 -0.78 15.06
C ILE A 29 7.63 -1.11 13.89
N TYR A 30 7.23 -0.76 12.66
CA TYR A 30 8.02 -1.07 11.48
C TYR A 30 9.22 -0.13 11.28
N GLY A 31 9.26 1.03 11.93
CA GLY A 31 10.41 1.93 11.90
C GLY A 31 11.56 1.39 12.73
N TRP A 32 11.27 0.93 13.96
CA TRP A 32 12.31 0.49 14.90
C TRP A 32 12.54 -1.00 14.99
N SER A 33 11.54 -1.84 14.67
CA SER A 33 11.68 -3.30 14.77
C SER A 33 11.83 -3.92 13.39
N ASP A 34 12.99 -4.52 13.13
CA ASP A 34 13.28 -5.20 11.87
C ASP A 34 12.55 -6.56 11.79
N PRO A 35 11.63 -6.74 10.81
CA PRO A 35 10.91 -8.00 10.61
C PRO A 35 11.80 -9.18 10.17
N SER A 36 13.06 -8.92 9.79
CA SER A 36 14.02 -9.95 9.37
C SER A 36 14.63 -10.69 10.55
N THR A 37 14.77 -10.00 11.69
CA THR A 37 15.47 -10.50 12.88
C THR A 37 14.53 -10.72 14.07
N SER A 38 13.39 -10.03 14.10
CA SER A 38 12.46 -10.06 15.23
C SER A 38 11.47 -11.22 15.12
N HIS A 39 11.46 -12.11 16.13
CA HIS A 39 10.52 -13.23 16.21
C HIS A 39 9.05 -12.82 16.42
N PHE A 40 8.79 -11.56 16.79
CA PHE A 40 7.45 -11.02 17.01
C PHE A 40 6.64 -10.88 15.72
N PHE A 41 7.29 -10.75 14.55
CA PHE A 41 6.56 -10.58 13.30
C PHE A 41 6.04 -11.91 12.74
N PRO A 42 4.78 -11.96 12.26
CA PRO A 42 4.21 -13.18 11.72
C PRO A 42 4.95 -13.59 10.43
N LYS A 43 5.32 -14.88 10.36
CA LYS A 43 5.84 -15.49 9.14
C LYS A 43 4.76 -15.55 8.07
N CYS A 44 5.16 -15.51 6.80
CA CYS A 44 4.22 -15.63 5.69
C CYS A 44 3.66 -17.05 5.62
N PRO A 45 2.34 -17.25 5.78
CA PRO A 45 1.75 -18.59 5.78
C PRO A 45 1.94 -19.29 4.43
N VAL A 46 1.84 -18.56 3.31
CA VAL A 46 2.05 -19.12 1.97
C VAL A 46 3.46 -19.66 1.83
N LYS A 47 4.48 -18.86 2.13
CA LYS A 47 5.88 -19.30 2.06
C LYS A 47 6.17 -20.45 3.02
N THR A 48 5.58 -20.46 4.21
CA THR A 48 5.78 -21.54 5.18
C THR A 48 5.11 -22.85 4.75
N LEU A 49 3.95 -22.78 4.08
CA LEU A 49 3.18 -23.96 3.65
C LEU A 49 3.63 -24.51 2.29
N THR A 50 3.91 -23.64 1.33
CA THR A 50 4.17 -24.03 -0.07
C THR A 50 5.61 -23.85 -0.49
N HIS A 51 6.44 -23.19 0.33
CA HIS A 51 7.80 -22.74 0.00
C HIS A 51 7.90 -21.76 -1.16
N TYR A 52 6.79 -21.36 -1.78
CA TYR A 52 6.73 -20.34 -2.82
C TYR A 52 6.52 -18.94 -2.24
N ASP A 53 7.13 -17.95 -2.89
CA ASP A 53 6.92 -16.56 -2.57
C ASP A 53 5.67 -16.00 -3.28
N CYS A 54 4.66 -15.58 -2.52
CA CYS A 54 3.52 -14.86 -3.07
C CYS A 54 3.88 -13.41 -3.43
N PRO A 55 3.04 -12.66 -4.17
CA PRO A 55 3.35 -11.27 -4.55
C PRO A 55 3.51 -10.33 -3.35
N GLY A 56 2.95 -10.70 -2.18
CA GLY A 56 3.13 -9.97 -0.92
C GLY A 56 4.32 -10.42 -0.07
N CYS A 57 5.05 -11.47 -0.45
CA CYS A 57 6.19 -11.94 0.34
C CYS A 57 7.29 -10.86 0.41
N GLY A 58 7.74 -10.54 1.62
CA GLY A 58 8.76 -9.51 1.86
C GLY A 58 8.21 -8.10 2.07
N SER A 59 6.90 -7.86 1.98
CA SER A 59 6.31 -6.53 2.18
C SER A 59 6.64 -5.91 3.54
N GLN A 60 6.65 -6.71 4.62
CA GLN A 60 7.02 -6.22 5.96
C GLN A 60 8.44 -5.66 6.00
N ARG A 61 9.41 -6.39 5.43
CA ARG A 61 10.81 -5.97 5.35
C ARG A 61 10.99 -4.79 4.39
N ALA A 62 10.24 -4.77 3.29
CA ALA A 62 10.25 -3.64 2.36
C ALA A 62 9.72 -2.36 3.03
N ILE A 63 8.64 -2.45 3.83
CA ILE A 63 8.11 -1.32 4.59
C ILE A 63 9.14 -0.84 5.62
N HIS A 64 9.74 -1.75 6.39
CA HIS A 64 10.81 -1.39 7.33
C HIS A 64 11.96 -0.64 6.65
N ALA A 65 12.45 -1.17 5.52
CA ALA A 65 13.50 -0.53 4.73
C ALA A 65 13.07 0.85 4.19
N LEU A 66 11.84 0.99 3.68
CA LEU A 66 11.32 2.29 3.23
C LEU A 66 11.23 3.32 4.36
N LEU A 67 10.80 2.91 5.55
CA LEU A 67 10.71 3.77 6.72
C LEU A 67 12.10 4.23 7.21
N ASN A 68 13.14 3.44 6.93
CA ASN A 68 14.54 3.76 7.20
C ASN A 68 15.28 4.37 5.98
N PHE A 69 14.55 4.78 4.94
CA PHE A 69 15.09 5.39 3.71
C PHE A 69 16.04 4.49 2.89
N GLU A 70 15.97 3.18 3.08
CA GLU A 70 16.77 2.18 2.38
C GLU A 70 16.07 1.67 1.11
N PHE A 71 15.90 2.55 0.11
CA PHE A 71 15.09 2.26 -1.09
C PHE A 71 15.58 1.05 -1.90
N ARG A 72 16.89 0.87 -2.02
CA ARG A 72 17.47 -0.29 -2.73
C ARG A 72 17.09 -1.59 -2.04
N GLU A 73 17.11 -1.60 -0.71
CA GLU A 73 16.75 -2.78 0.06
C GLU A 73 15.26 -3.06 -0.01
N ALA A 74 14.44 -2.01 0.10
CA ALA A 74 13.00 -2.14 -0.08
C ALA A 74 12.64 -2.78 -1.42
N PHE A 75 13.30 -2.35 -2.49
CA PHE A 75 13.08 -2.88 -3.83
C PHE A 75 13.50 -4.35 -3.95
N ARG A 76 14.64 -4.73 -3.34
CA ARG A 76 15.08 -6.12 -3.27
C ARG A 76 14.10 -7.00 -2.50
N GLN A 77 13.50 -6.47 -1.44
CA GLN A 77 12.57 -7.23 -0.60
C GLN A 77 11.20 -7.39 -1.25
N ASN A 78 10.65 -6.32 -1.86
CA ASN A 78 9.41 -6.39 -2.63
C ASN A 78 9.30 -5.21 -3.62
N ALA A 79 9.85 -5.38 -4.82
CA ALA A 79 9.77 -4.39 -5.90
C ALA A 79 8.33 -4.00 -6.27
N LEU A 80 7.41 -4.98 -6.31
CA LEU A 80 6.02 -4.75 -6.64
C LEU A 80 5.37 -3.79 -5.64
N LEU A 81 5.63 -3.97 -4.34
CA LEU A 81 5.13 -3.06 -3.30
C LEU A 81 5.65 -1.63 -3.53
N VAL A 82 6.97 -1.48 -3.69
CA VAL A 82 7.61 -0.16 -3.87
C VAL A 82 7.02 0.58 -5.07
N LEU A 83 6.81 -0.12 -6.19
CA LEU A 83 6.21 0.45 -7.39
C LEU A 83 4.70 0.72 -7.24
N ALA A 84 4.00 -0.06 -6.43
CA ALA A 84 2.58 0.15 -6.17
C ALA A 84 2.30 1.35 -5.26
N LEU A 85 3.24 1.75 -4.39
CA LEU A 85 3.03 2.84 -3.42
C LEU A 85 2.66 4.18 -4.08
N PRO A 86 3.36 4.69 -5.11
CA PRO A 86 2.94 5.90 -5.81
C PRO A 86 1.54 5.81 -6.42
N TYR A 87 1.19 4.64 -6.97
CA TYR A 87 -0.13 4.39 -7.55
C TYR A 87 -1.24 4.43 -6.48
N LEU A 88 -1.00 3.79 -5.33
CA LEU A 88 -1.92 3.82 -4.18
C LEU A 88 -2.05 5.22 -3.59
N ALA A 89 -0.95 5.95 -3.45
CA ALA A 89 -0.96 7.33 -2.97
C ALA A 89 -1.79 8.23 -3.90
N LEU A 90 -1.63 8.08 -5.22
CA LEU A 90 -2.42 8.79 -6.21
C LEU A 90 -3.92 8.46 -6.10
N SER A 91 -4.27 7.19 -5.84
CA SER A 91 -5.65 6.78 -5.59
C SER A 91 -6.27 7.50 -4.40
N ILE A 92 -5.53 7.59 -3.28
CA ILE A 92 -5.97 8.29 -2.08
C ILE A 92 -6.18 9.77 -2.39
N ILE A 93 -5.25 10.41 -3.11
CA ILE A 93 -5.36 11.81 -3.52
C ILE A 93 -6.66 12.04 -4.30
N PHE A 94 -6.94 11.24 -5.33
CA PHE A 94 -8.19 11.38 -6.10
C PHE A 94 -9.46 11.18 -5.27
N ASN A 95 -9.41 10.36 -4.21
CA ASN A 95 -10.56 10.10 -3.34
C ASN A 95 -10.81 11.18 -2.28
N VAL A 96 -9.77 11.90 -1.83
CA VAL A 96 -9.92 12.96 -0.81
C VAL A 96 -10.18 14.35 -1.42
N MET A 97 -9.90 14.51 -2.72
CA MET A 97 -10.15 15.76 -3.44
C MET A 97 -11.64 16.07 -3.57
N LYS A 98 -12.04 17.26 -3.12
CA LYS A 98 -13.45 17.69 -3.11
C LYS A 98 -13.95 18.25 -4.44
N ALA A 99 -13.06 18.78 -5.28
CA ALA A 99 -13.39 19.42 -6.56
C ALA A 99 -12.38 19.05 -7.65
N PRO A 100 -12.38 17.79 -8.13
CA PRO A 100 -11.51 17.38 -9.24
C PRO A 100 -11.97 18.04 -10.55
N SER A 101 -11.01 18.45 -11.38
CA SER A 101 -11.33 18.94 -12.74
C SER A 101 -11.78 17.79 -13.66
N GLU A 102 -12.46 18.10 -14.76
CA GLU A 102 -12.87 17.12 -15.78
C GLU A 102 -11.68 16.29 -16.31
N LYS A 103 -10.53 16.95 -16.53
CA LYS A 103 -9.29 16.28 -16.93
C LYS A 103 -8.85 15.25 -15.87
N MET A 104 -8.96 15.60 -14.58
CA MET A 104 -8.61 14.71 -13.47
C MET A 104 -9.55 13.52 -13.35
N LEU A 105 -10.86 13.73 -13.55
CA LEU A 105 -11.84 12.64 -13.58
C LEU A 105 -11.55 11.65 -14.73
N ARG A 106 -11.16 12.17 -15.91
CA ARG A 106 -10.72 11.34 -17.04
C ARG A 106 -9.49 10.50 -16.68
N TRP A 107 -8.45 11.10 -16.10
CA TRP A 107 -7.25 10.37 -15.65
C TRP A 107 -7.56 9.33 -14.57
N ARG A 108 -8.47 9.65 -13.64
CA ARG A 108 -8.93 8.69 -12.63
C ARG A 108 -9.55 7.45 -13.30
N ASN A 109 -10.41 7.64 -14.30
CA ASN A 109 -11.05 6.51 -14.99
C ASN A 109 -10.04 5.69 -15.81
N VAL A 110 -8.99 6.32 -16.37
CA VAL A 110 -7.93 5.61 -17.08
C VAL A 110 -7.04 4.82 -16.11
N LEU A 111 -6.64 5.41 -14.99
CA LEU A 111 -5.71 4.80 -14.05
C LEU A 111 -6.37 3.79 -13.10
N PHE A 112 -7.65 3.99 -12.76
CA PHE A 112 -8.39 3.16 -11.79
C PHE A 112 -9.64 2.50 -12.38
N GLY A 113 -9.79 2.51 -13.71
CA GLY A 113 -10.88 1.81 -14.40
C GLY A 113 -10.66 0.30 -14.51
N HIS A 114 -11.69 -0.41 -15.00
CA HIS A 114 -11.68 -1.87 -15.11
C HIS A 114 -10.46 -2.41 -15.88
N HIS A 115 -10.10 -1.79 -17.00
CA HIS A 115 -8.92 -2.20 -17.78
C HIS A 115 -7.61 -2.04 -16.99
N ALA A 116 -7.46 -0.95 -16.23
CA ALA A 116 -6.28 -0.77 -15.38
C ALA A 116 -6.21 -1.83 -14.27
N THR A 117 -7.35 -2.18 -13.66
CA THR A 117 -7.42 -3.28 -12.69
C THR A 117 -6.97 -4.61 -13.30
N LEU A 118 -7.41 -4.93 -14.52
CA LEU A 118 -6.98 -6.15 -15.23
C LEU A 118 -5.48 -6.14 -15.55
N ILE A 119 -4.94 -4.99 -16.00
CA ILE A 119 -3.50 -4.84 -16.25
C ILE A 119 -2.70 -5.05 -14.97
N ILE A 120 -3.11 -4.42 -13.86
CA ILE A 120 -2.45 -4.57 -12.56
C ILE A 120 -2.50 -6.03 -12.10
N LEU A 121 -3.65 -6.70 -12.25
CA LEU A 121 -3.77 -8.11 -11.92
C LEU A 121 -2.79 -8.96 -12.75
N GLY A 122 -2.68 -8.69 -14.05
CA GLY A 122 -1.69 -9.32 -14.92
C GLY A 122 -0.25 -9.09 -14.43
N ILE A 123 0.10 -7.86 -14.05
CA ILE A 123 1.43 -7.52 -13.49
C ILE A 123 1.69 -8.28 -12.19
N VAL A 124 0.71 -8.35 -11.29
CA VAL A 124 0.83 -9.06 -10.00
C VAL A 124 1.08 -10.56 -10.24
N ILE A 125 0.36 -11.17 -11.17
CA ILE A 125 0.55 -12.59 -11.53
C ILE A 125 1.92 -12.80 -12.18
N ALA A 126 2.29 -11.96 -13.15
CA ALA A 126 3.58 -12.04 -13.82
C ALA A 126 4.74 -11.89 -12.82
N PHE A 127 4.65 -10.94 -11.89
CA PHE A 127 5.62 -10.77 -10.81
C PHE A 127 5.70 -11.99 -9.89
N ALA A 128 4.55 -12.57 -9.52
CA ALA A 128 4.51 -13.78 -8.71
C ALA A 128 5.19 -14.95 -9.43
N ILE A 129 4.96 -15.13 -10.74
CA ILE A 129 5.64 -16.18 -11.52
C ILE A 129 7.15 -15.89 -11.57
N LEU A 130 7.53 -14.67 -11.97
CA LEU A 130 8.91 -14.27 -12.18
C LEU A 130 9.78 -14.53 -10.94
N ARG A 131 9.30 -14.18 -9.74
CA ARG A 131 10.08 -14.32 -8.51
C ARG A 131 10.24 -15.75 -7.98
N ASN A 132 9.48 -16.71 -8.54
CA ASN A 132 9.55 -18.12 -8.13
C ASN A 132 10.29 -18.98 -9.15
N VAL A 133 10.48 -18.47 -10.38
CA VAL A 133 11.10 -19.18 -11.48
C VAL A 133 12.53 -18.70 -11.74
N LEU A 134 12.80 -17.41 -11.51
CA LEU A 134 14.14 -16.81 -11.53
C LEU A 134 14.68 -16.67 -10.12
#